data_AF-A0A5C6EQH5-F1
#
_entry.id   AF-A0A5C6EQH5-F1
#
_cell.length_a   1.000
_cell.length_b   1.000
_cell.length_c   1.000
_cell.angle_alpha   90.00
_cell.angle_beta   90.00
_cell.angle_gamma   90.00
#
_symmetry.space_group_name_H-M   'P 1'
#
loop_
_entity.id
_entity.type
_entity.pdbx_description
1 polymer ?
#
loop_
_entity_poly.entity_id
_entity_poly.type
_entity_poly.pdbx_seq_one_letter_code
_entity_poly.pdbx_strand_id
1 'polypeptide(L)' 'MPKALCLISLVASILIVVLFLADAAMGFAGMQDVAPMRSASLLMDIVFVVLGSAMIFMSWKTYREQR' A
#
# COMPACT_ATOMS: atom_id res chain seq x y z
N MET A 1 19.27 -9.52 -13.70
CA MET A 1 17.82 -9.30 -13.91
C MET A 1 16.92 -9.36 -12.65
N PRO A 2 17.39 -9.41 -11.38
CA PRO A 2 16.49 -9.33 -10.20
C PRO A 2 16.18 -7.89 -9.73
N LYS A 3 16.99 -6.89 -10.14
CA LYS A 3 16.84 -5.49 -9.70
C LYS A 3 15.54 -4.83 -10.16
N ALA A 4 15.12 -5.07 -11.41
CA ALA A 4 13.92 -4.47 -11.97
C ALA A 4 12.64 -4.99 -11.29
N LEU A 5 12.58 -6.30 -11.02
CA LEU A 5 11.43 -6.94 -10.34
C LEU A 5 11.25 -6.41 -8.91
N CYS A 6 12.34 -6.22 -8.17
CA CYS A 6 12.31 -5.64 -6.82
C CYS A 6 11.85 -4.17 -6.81
N LEU A 7 12.26 -3.39 -7.81
CA LEU A 7 11.86 -2.00 -7.93
C LEU A 7 10.37 -1.88 -8.30
N ILE A 8 9.89 -2.74 -9.20
CA ILE A 8 8.47 -2.81 -9.56
C ILE A 8 7.62 -3.23 -8.33
N SER A 9 8.04 -4.24 -7.57
CA SER A 9 7.31 -4.67 -6.37
C SER A 9 7.28 -3.59 -5.28
N LEU A 10 8.38 -2.85 -5.12
CA LEU A 10 8.44 -1.71 -4.21
C LEU A 10 7.43 -0.62 -4.62
N VAL A 11 7.44 -0.22 -5.89
CA VAL A 11 6.52 0.82 -6.38
C VAL A 11 5.07 0.36 -6.27
N ALA A 12 4.75 -0.88 -6.67
CA ALA A 12 3.40 -1.42 -6.59
C ALA A 12 2.90 -1.48 -5.13
N SER A 13 3.73 -1.94 -4.19
CA SER A 13 3.36 -1.99 -2.78
C SER A 13 3.17 -0.60 -2.15
N ILE A 14 3.99 0.39 -2.52
CA ILE A 14 3.79 1.79 -2.13
C ILE A 14 2.44 2.32 -2.62
N LEU A 15 2.10 2.08 -3.89
CA LEU A 15 0.82 2.52 -4.45
C LEU A 15 -0.37 1.89 -3.72
N ILE A 16 -0.29 0.59 -3.39
CA ILE A 16 -1.32 -0.10 -2.60
C ILE A 16 -1.48 0.58 -1.23
N VAL A 17 -0.39 0.78 -0.49
CA VAL A 17 -0.47 1.41 0.83
C VAL A 17 -1.07 2.81 0.74
N VAL A 18 -0.66 3.62 -0.23
CA VAL A 18 -1.19 4.98 -0.39
C VAL A 18 -2.68 4.98 -0.71
N LEU A 19 -3.14 4.10 -1.60
CA LEU A 19 -4.56 4.02 -1.98
C LEU A 19 -5.45 3.58 -0.81
N PHE A 20 -5.06 2.52 -0.10
CA PHE A 20 -5.86 2.00 1.03
C PHE A 20 -5.75 2.88 2.28
N LEU A 21 -4.61 3.53 2.50
CA LEU A 21 -4.48 4.52 3.58
C LEU A 21 -5.35 5.75 3.30
N ALA A 22 -5.38 6.21 2.05
CA ALA A 22 -6.23 7.30 1.63
C ALA A 22 -7.72 6.93 1.75
N ASP A 23 -8.11 5.72 1.36
CA ASP A 23 -9.49 5.22 1.51
C ASP A 23 -9.90 5.15 2.99
N ALA A 24 -9.05 4.60 3.86
CA ALA A 24 -9.29 4.59 5.30
C ALA A 24 -9.44 6.00 5.86
N ALA A 25 -8.53 6.93 5.50
CA ALA A 25 -8.57 8.30 5.98
C ALA A 25 -9.84 9.05 5.52
N MET A 26 -10.24 8.88 4.26
CA MET A 26 -11.48 9.46 3.73
C MET A 26 -12.73 8.81 4.32
N GLY A 27 -12.69 7.50 4.56
CA GLY A 27 -13.72 6.75 5.28
C GLY A 27 -13.93 7.28 6.70
N PHE A 28 -12.85 7.50 7.45
CA PHE A 28 -12.90 8.11 8.78
C PHE A 28 -13.40 9.56 8.76
N ALA A 29 -13.12 10.31 7.69
CA ALA A 29 -13.64 11.66 7.51
C ALA A 29 -15.12 11.71 7.07
N GLY A 30 -15.78 10.56 6.88
CA GLY A 30 -17.16 10.47 6.42
C GLY A 30 -17.34 10.82 4.93
N MET A 31 -16.26 10.94 4.17
CA MET A 31 -16.23 11.37 2.77
C MET A 31 -16.36 10.17 1.81
N GLN A 32 -17.43 9.39 1.97
CA GLN A 32 -17.63 8.12 1.23
C GLN A 32 -17.80 8.31 -0.28
N ASP A 33 -18.29 9.46 -0.74
CA ASP A 33 -18.54 9.73 -2.17
C ASP A 33 -17.26 9.95 -2.98
N VAL A 34 -16.17 10.38 -2.32
CA VAL A 34 -14.86 10.67 -2.94
C VAL A 34 -13.80 9.65 -2.54
N ALA A 35 -14.12 8.74 -1.62
CA ALA A 35 -13.21 7.67 -1.22
C ALA A 35 -13.01 6.66 -2.39
N PRO A 36 -11.77 6.29 -2.75
CA PRO A 36 -11.43 5.44 -3.89
C PRO A 36 -12.18 4.11 -3.95
N MET A 37 -12.43 3.50 -2.78
CA MET A 37 -13.20 2.28 -2.59
C MET A 37 -14.48 2.52 -1.77
N ARG A 38 -14.93 3.78 -1.68
CA ARG A 38 -16.14 4.20 -0.95
C ARG A 38 -16.15 3.82 0.54
N SER A 39 -14.99 3.54 1.13
CA SER A 39 -14.90 2.99 2.48
C SER A 39 -15.79 1.73 2.66
N ALA A 40 -15.77 0.84 1.66
CA ALA A 40 -16.61 -0.36 1.67
C ALA A 40 -16.32 -1.28 2.87
N SER A 41 -15.07 -1.35 3.33
CA SER A 41 -14.68 -2.12 4.50
C SER A 41 -13.40 -1.59 5.13
N LEU A 42 -13.50 -0.97 6.30
CA LEU A 42 -12.35 -0.52 7.09
C LEU A 42 -11.38 -1.67 7.42
N LEU A 43 -11.89 -2.89 7.57
CA LEU A 43 -11.05 -4.07 7.83
C LEU A 43 -10.15 -4.37 6.64
N MET A 44 -10.66 -4.23 5.42
CA MET A 44 -9.88 -4.40 4.19
C MET A 44 -8.76 -3.37 4.13
N ASP A 45 -9.07 -2.09 4.38
CA ASP A 45 -8.09 -1.01 4.29
C ASP A 45 -6.94 -1.21 5.28
N ILE A 46 -7.26 -1.56 6.53
CA ILE A 46 -6.26 -1.84 7.56
C ILE A 46 -5.38 -3.03 7.16
N VAL A 47 -5.96 -4.11 6.67
CA VAL A 47 -5.21 -5.31 6.25
C VAL A 47 -4.26 -4.98 5.10
N PHE A 48 -4.72 -4.26 4.08
CA PHE A 48 -3.88 -3.89 2.94
C PHE A 48 -2.79 -2.88 3.30
N VAL A 49 -3.05 -1.95 4.21
CA VAL A 49 -2.02 -1.04 4.74
C VAL A 49 -0.95 -1.81 5.51
N VAL A 50 -1.34 -2.76 6.38
CA VAL A 50 -0.41 -3.57 7.17
C VAL A 50 0.42 -4.51 6.27
N LEU A 51 -0.22 -5.27 5.39
CA LEU A 51 0.50 -6.19 4.49
C LEU A 51 1.32 -5.44 3.45
N GLY A 52 0.80 -4.33 2.91
CA GLY A 52 1.50 -3.47 1.98
C GLY A 52 2.76 -2.87 2.60
N SER A 53 2.69 -2.36 3.84
CA SER A 53 3.85 -1.81 4.54
C SER A 53 4.91 -2.88 4.83
N ALA A 54 4.50 -4.11 5.17
CA ALA A 54 5.42 -5.24 5.30
C ALA A 54 6.12 -5.58 3.97
N MET A 55 5.40 -5.57 2.84
CA MET A 55 5.97 -5.78 1.52
C MET A 55 6.95 -4.67 1.11
N ILE A 56 6.65 -3.40 1.43
CA ILE A 56 7.56 -2.27 1.22
C ILE A 56 8.84 -2.50 2.01
N PHE A 57 8.74 -2.86 3.29
CA PHE A 57 9.89 -3.10 4.15
C PHE A 57 10.79 -4.23 3.61
N MET A 58 10.19 -5.36 3.24
CA MET A 58 10.92 -6.48 2.65
C MET A 58 11.57 -6.10 1.31
N SER A 59 10.82 -5.48 0.40
CA SER A 59 11.34 -5.04 -0.91
C SER A 59 12.47 -4.03 -0.75
N TRP A 60 12.34 -3.09 0.19
CA TRP A 60 13.38 -2.10 0.48
C TRP A 60 14.66 -2.73 1.03
N LYS A 61 14.52 -3.69 1.96
CA LYS A 61 15.66 -4.44 2.50
C LYS A 61 16.39 -5.20 1.40
N THR A 62 15.65 -5.95 0.57
CA THR A 62 16.21 -6.69 -0.55
C THR A 62 16.85 -5.77 -1.59
N TYR A 63 16.27 -4.60 -1.86
CA TYR A 63 16.87 -3.60 -2.75
C TYR A 63 18.20 -3.08 -2.22
N ARG A 64 18.30 -2.83 -0.90
CA ARG A 64 19.54 -2.42 -0.23
C ARG A 64 20.63 -3.49 -0.28
N GLU A 65 20.28 -4.78 -0.17
CA GLU A 65 21.24 -5.89 -0.30
C GLU A 65 21.73 -6.10 -1.74
N GLN A 66 20.98 -5.64 -2.76
CA GLN A 66 21.39 -5.71 -4.17
C GLN A 66 22.11 -4.44 -4.68
N ARG A 67 22.27 -3.42 -3.83
CA ARG A 67 22.91 -2.15 -4.15
C ARG A 67 24.39 -2.17 -3.80
#